data_AF-A0A1S2QU23-F1
#
_entry.id   AF-A0A1S2QU23-F1
#
_cell.length_a   1.000
_cell.length_b   1.000
_cell.length_c   1.000
_cell.angle_alpha   90.00
_cell.angle_beta   90.00
_cell.angle_gamma   90.00
#
_symmetry.space_group_name_H-M   'P 1'
#
loop_
_entity.id
_entity.type
_entity.pdbx_description
1 polymer ?
#
loop_
_entity_poly.entity_id
_entity_poly.type
_entity_poly.pdbx_seq_one_letter_code
_entity_poly.pdbx_strand_id
1 'polypeptide(L)'
;MASEMIVNHQEKAYALLQADAEKILKLIKVQMDNLTMPQCPLYEEVLDTQMFGLSREIDFAARLGLIDIKDGKAILDQLERELSALHDAFKRK
;
A
#
# COMPACT_ATOMS: atom_id res chain seq x y z
N MET A 1 16.65 15.97 23.14
CA MET A 1 17.03 16.81 21.98
C MET A 1 17.20 15.98 20.71
N ALA A 2 18.39 15.48 20.34
CA ALA A 2 18.59 14.78 19.06
C ALA A 2 17.85 13.43 18.94
N SER A 3 17.82 12.64 20.03
CA SER A 3 17.11 11.35 20.05
C SER A 3 15.58 11.51 19.96
N GLU A 4 14.99 12.53 20.59
CA GLU A 4 13.55 12.83 20.46
C GLU A 4 13.16 13.26 19.05
N MET A 5 14.02 14.03 18.37
CA MET A 5 13.79 14.42 16.97
C MET A 5 13.76 13.19 16.05
N ILE A 6 14.65 12.22 16.25
CA ILE A 6 14.69 10.98 15.46
C ILE A 6 13.41 10.14 15.67
N VAL A 7 12.96 9.95 16.92
CA VAL A 7 11.72 9.23 17.22
C VAL A 7 10.52 9.89 16.53
N ASN A 8 10.45 11.22 16.57
CA ASN A 8 9.38 11.97 15.90
C ASN A 8 9.39 11.76 14.36
N HIS A 9 10.57 11.62 13.74
CA HIS A 9 10.67 11.35 12.31
C HIS A 9 10.29 9.90 11.95
N GLN A 10 10.59 8.93 12.80
CA GLN A 10 10.18 7.53 12.61
C GLN A 10 8.65 7.40 12.64
N GLU A 11 8.00 7.98 13.66
CA GLU A 11 6.54 8.00 13.78
C GLU A 11 5.88 8.69 12.57
N LYS A 12 6.42 9.84 12.15
CA LYS A 12 5.91 10.57 10.97
C LYS A 12 6.09 9.77 9.68
N ALA A 13 7.24 9.13 9.47
CA ALA A 13 7.48 8.32 8.28
C ALA A 13 6.50 7.14 8.21
N TYR A 14 6.31 6.44 9.33
CA TYR A 14 5.36 5.34 9.42
C TYR A 14 3.92 5.80 9.15
N ALA A 15 3.49 6.91 9.74
CA ALA A 15 2.15 7.47 9.54
C ALA A 15 1.91 7.88 8.07
N LEU A 16 2.91 8.45 7.39
CA LEU A 16 2.81 8.78 5.97
C LEU A 16 2.64 7.53 5.11
N LEU A 17 3.47 6.50 5.33
CA LEU A 17 3.38 5.24 4.59
C LEU A 17 2.04 4.53 4.81
N GLN A 18 1.48 4.59 6.03
CA GLN A 18 0.13 4.07 6.29
C GLN A 18 -0.94 4.87 5.54
N ALA A 19 -0.85 6.20 5.53
CA ALA A 19 -1.80 7.04 4.82
C ALA A 19 -1.77 6.80 3.29
N ASP A 20 -0.58 6.54 2.73
CA ASP A 20 -0.44 6.19 1.31
C ASP A 20 -0.99 4.78 1.01
N ALA A 21 -0.74 3.81 1.90
CA ALA A 21 -1.37 2.50 1.83
C ALA A 21 -2.90 2.56 1.90
N GLU A 22 -3.47 3.41 2.77
CA GLU A 22 -4.93 3.59 2.86
C GLU A 22 -5.55 4.13 1.57
N LYS A 23 -4.85 5.00 0.85
CA LYS A 23 -5.30 5.49 -0.47
C LYS A 23 -5.39 4.34 -1.48
N ILE A 24 -4.38 3.47 -1.52
CA ILE A 24 -4.37 2.28 -2.39
C ILE A 24 -5.51 1.34 -2.00
N LEU A 25 -5.67 1.06 -0.70
CA LEU A 25 -6.75 0.23 -0.19
C LEU A 25 -8.12 0.76 -0.59
N LYS A 26 -8.32 2.09 -0.54
CA LYS A 26 -9.57 2.72 -0.98
C LYS A 26 -9.83 2.49 -2.48
N LEU A 27 -8.81 2.55 -3.33
CA LEU A 27 -8.95 2.24 -4.75
C LEU A 27 -9.36 0.78 -4.98
N ILE A 28 -8.75 -0.17 -4.26
CA ILE A 28 -9.10 -1.59 -4.30
C ILE A 28 -10.56 -1.80 -3.89
N LYS A 29 -11.00 -1.19 -2.78
CA LYS A 29 -12.39 -1.29 -2.29
C LYS A 29 -13.40 -0.71 -3.27
N VAL A 30 -13.10 0.43 -3.90
CA VAL A 30 -13.96 0.99 -4.93
C VAL A 30 -14.11 0.04 -6.12
N GLN A 31 -13.05 -0.69 -6.52
CA GLN A 31 -13.18 -1.72 -7.55
C GLN A 31 -14.04 -2.90 -7.10
N MET A 32 -13.88 -3.34 -5.85
CA MET A 32 -14.68 -4.41 -5.25
C MET A 32 -16.18 -4.05 -5.17
N ASP A 33 -16.52 -2.82 -4.82
CA ASP A 33 -17.92 -2.38 -4.75
C ASP A 33 -18.56 -2.25 -6.13
N ASN A 34 -17.74 -2.10 -7.17
CA ASN A 34 -18.15 -1.90 -8.55
C ASN A 34 -17.90 -3.11 -9.45
N LEU A 35 -17.85 -4.33 -8.88
CA LEU A 35 -17.67 -5.59 -9.62
C LEU A 35 -18.69 -5.82 -10.74
N THR A 36 -19.81 -5.08 -10.79
CA THR A 36 -20.80 -5.13 -11.87
C THR A 36 -20.26 -4.55 -13.18
N MET A 37 -19.29 -3.62 -13.13
CA MET A 37 -18.63 -3.07 -14.32
C MET A 37 -17.67 -4.10 -14.96
N PRO A 38 -17.43 -4.03 -16.28
CA PRO A 38 -16.43 -4.86 -16.94
C PRO A 38 -15.05 -4.64 -16.30
N GLN A 39 -14.26 -5.72 -16.16
CA GLN A 39 -12.84 -5.57 -15.83
C GLN A 39 -12.20 -4.64 -16.87
N CYS A 40 -11.56 -3.58 -16.39
CA CYS A 40 -10.84 -2.65 -17.23
C CYS A 40 -9.34 -2.85 -16.95
N PRO A 41 -8.57 -3.39 -17.92
CA PRO A 41 -7.14 -3.68 -17.74
C PRO A 41 -6.33 -2.50 -17.21
N LEU A 42 -6.75 -1.28 -17.54
CA LEU A 42 -6.12 -0.05 -17.08
C LEU A 42 -6.14 0.10 -15.54
N TYR A 43 -7.17 -0.41 -14.85
CA TYR A 43 -7.21 -0.32 -13.38
C TYR A 43 -6.22 -1.26 -12.70
N GLU A 44 -5.98 -2.45 -13.27
CA GLU A 44 -4.98 -3.39 -12.76
C GLU A 44 -3.57 -2.77 -12.89
N GLU A 45 -3.24 -2.23 -14.06
CA GLU A 45 -1.96 -1.54 -14.30
C GLU A 45 -1.76 -0.34 -13.35
N VAL A 46 -2.82 0.42 -13.07
CA VAL A 46 -2.77 1.53 -12.11
C VAL A 46 -2.52 1.03 -10.69
N LEU A 47 -3.23 -0.02 -10.25
CA LEU A 47 -3.02 -0.60 -8.91
C LEU A 47 -1.61 -1.17 -8.76
N ASP A 48 -1.11 -1.88 -9.76
CA ASP A 48 0.25 -2.42 -9.77
C ASP A 48 1.30 -1.30 -9.68
N THR A 49 1.11 -0.22 -10.44
CA THR A 49 2.00 0.94 -10.39
C THR A 49 1.98 1.62 -9.03
N GLN A 50 0.81 1.74 -8.39
CA GLN A 50 0.68 2.32 -7.05
C GLN A 50 1.33 1.42 -5.99
N MET A 51 1.14 0.10 -6.07
CA MET A 51 1.81 -0.89 -5.21
C MET A 51 3.33 -0.81 -5.34
N PHE A 52 3.84 -0.73 -6.57
CA PHE A 52 5.26 -0.53 -6.81
C PHE A 52 5.76 0.79 -6.24
N GLY A 53 5.03 1.89 -6.44
CA GLY A 53 5.35 3.20 -5.86
C GLY A 53 5.52 3.14 -4.34
N LEU A 54 4.52 2.59 -3.64
CA LEU A 54 4.57 2.41 -2.19
C LEU A 54 5.75 1.53 -1.75
N SER A 55 6.03 0.44 -2.48
CA SER A 55 7.18 -0.43 -2.20
C SER A 55 8.52 0.32 -2.26
N ARG A 56 8.65 1.28 -3.18
CA ARG A 56 9.85 2.10 -3.34
C ARG A 56 9.99 3.13 -2.21
N GLU A 57 8.89 3.70 -1.75
CA GLU A 57 8.84 4.61 -0.60
C GLU A 57 9.22 3.88 0.70
N ILE A 58 8.70 2.67 0.89
CA ILE A 58 9.05 1.79 2.02
C ILE A 58 10.55 1.43 2.00
N ASP A 59 11.08 0.99 0.85
CA ASP A 59 12.51 0.70 0.69
C ASP A 59 13.37 1.91 1.03
N PHE A 60 12.97 3.09 0.56
CA PHE A 60 13.67 4.34 0.85
C PHE A 60 13.66 4.67 2.36
N ALA A 61 12.51 4.59 3.02
CA ALA A 61 12.38 4.87 4.45
C ALA A 61 13.15 3.84 5.30
N ALA A 62 13.13 2.56 4.92
CA ALA A 62 13.87 1.50 5.60
C ALA A 62 15.39 1.71 5.49
N ARG A 63 15.89 2.11 4.31
CA ARG A 63 17.32 2.42 4.10
C ARG A 63 17.82 3.62 4.89
N LEU A 64 16.93 4.55 5.24
CA LEU A 64 17.23 5.67 6.14
C LEU A 64 17.09 5.30 7.64
N GLY A 65 16.69 4.07 7.97
CA GLY A 65 16.43 3.65 9.34
C GLY A 65 15.19 4.30 9.98
N LEU A 66 14.28 4.81 9.14
CA LEU A 66 13.04 5.47 9.62
C LEU A 66 11.93 4.46 9.95
N ILE A 67 11.98 3.27 9.36
CA ILE A 67 11.09 2.15 9.64
C ILE A 67 11.86 0.82 9.64
N ASP A 68 11.35 -0.20 10.34
CA ASP A 68 11.82 -1.57 10.16
C ASP A 68 11.27 -2.13 8.83
N ILE A 69 12.09 -2.87 8.10
CA ILE A 69 11.69 -3.51 6.84
C ILE A 69 10.53 -4.49 7.04
N LYS A 70 10.40 -5.11 8.22
CA LYS A 70 9.30 -6.01 8.56
C LYS A 70 7.99 -5.26 8.67
N ASP A 71 8.01 -4.06 9.25
CA ASP A 71 6.81 -3.22 9.38
C ASP A 71 6.37 -2.72 8.00
N GLY A 72 7.33 -2.30 7.17
CA GLY A 72 7.07 -1.96 5.76
C GLY A 72 6.49 -3.14 4.98
N LYS A 73 7.06 -4.33 5.13
CA LYS A 73 6.53 -5.54 4.48
C LYS A 73 5.11 -5.87 4.94
N ALA A 74 4.79 -5.71 6.22
CA ALA A 74 3.44 -5.95 6.72
C ALA A 74 2.39 -5.03 6.09
N ILE A 75 2.75 -3.78 5.76
CA ILE A 75 1.90 -2.85 5.01
C ILE A 75 1.60 -3.39 3.61
N LEU A 76 2.64 -3.82 2.87
CA LEU A 76 2.49 -4.37 1.52
C LEU A 76 1.69 -5.67 1.52
N ASP A 77 2.00 -6.60 2.43
CA ASP A 77 1.32 -7.89 2.56
C ASP A 77 -0.19 -7.71 2.79
N GLN A 78 -0.62 -6.64 3.49
CA GLN A 78 -2.04 -6.34 3.68
C GLN A 78 -2.71 -5.92 2.36
N LEU A 79 -2.07 -5.05 1.58
CA LEU A 79 -2.63 -4.61 0.29
C LEU A 79 -2.64 -5.75 -0.73
N GLU A 80 -1.61 -6.61 -0.76
CA GLU A 80 -1.55 -7.78 -1.63
C GLU A 80 -2.68 -8.78 -1.37
N ARG A 81 -3.05 -8.98 -0.10
CA ARG A 81 -4.22 -9.80 0.27
C ARG A 81 -5.52 -9.25 -0.30
N GLU A 82 -5.72 -7.94 -0.20
CA GLU A 82 -6.93 -7.27 -0.69
C GLU A 82 -6.99 -7.29 -2.23
N LEU A 83 -5.84 -7.08 -2.89
CA LEU A 83 -5.74 -7.17 -4.34
C LEU A 83 -5.99 -8.59 -4.85
N SER A 84 -5.48 -9.60 -4.14
CA SER A 84 -5.75 -11.01 -4.44
C SER A 84 -7.24 -11.33 -4.31
N ALA A 85 -7.90 -10.83 -3.26
CA ALA A 85 -9.34 -11.00 -3.07
C ALA A 85 -10.14 -10.33 -4.22
N LEU A 86 -9.71 -9.16 -4.70
CA LEU A 86 -10.31 -8.50 -5.85
C LEU A 86 -10.18 -9.34 -7.12
N HIS A 87 -8.98 -9.87 -7.40
CA HIS A 87 -8.74 -10.74 -8.56
C HIS A 87 -9.60 -12.01 -8.52
N ASP A 88 -9.71 -12.64 -7.36
CA ASP A 88 -10.57 -13.82 -7.17
C ASP A 88 -12.06 -13.50 -7.36
N ALA A 89 -12.51 -12.33 -6.88
CA ALA A 89 -13.89 -11.90 -7.05
C ALA A 89 -14.25 -11.70 -8.53
N PHE A 90 -13.35 -11.10 -9.32
CA PHE A 90 -13.58 -10.98 -10.76
C PHE A 90 -13.57 -12.31 -11.51
N LYS A 91 -12.72 -13.27 -11.13
CA LYS A 91 -12.67 -14.61 -11.77
C LYS A 91 -13.91 -15.47 -11.50
N ARG A 92 -14.63 -15.20 -10.40
CA ARG A 92 -15.85 -15.93 -10.00
C ARG A 92 -17.12 -15.40 -10.67
N LYS A 93 -17.05 -14.26 -11.35
CA LYS A 93 -18.15 -13.65 -12.11
C LYS A 93 -18.22 -14.24 -13.51
#